data_AF-K4IER0-F1
#
_entry.id   AF-K4IER0-F1
#
_cell.length_a   1.000
_cell.length_b   1.000
_cell.length_c   1.000
_cell.angle_alpha   90.00
_cell.angle_beta   90.00
_cell.angle_gamma   90.00
#
_symmetry.space_group_name_H-M   'P 1'
#
loop_
_entity.id
_entity.type
_entity.pdbx_description
1 polymer ?
#
loop_
_entity_poly.entity_id
_entity_poly.type
_entity_poly.pdbx_seq_one_letter_code
_entity_poly.pdbx_strand_id
1 'polypeptide(L)'
;MVLLLTLVFSPSYSQQNYLPGYIIKKNKDTINGTIDFRDWDKTPDEIKFKSNTINNPVAYKPLDIIEFGVEDQIYSSGIVETEVTKLSTNELKTSTQLNIKIDTTFLQVLIRGDKELFYYKNKDSRQNYYIKRDGKFDLLVHKKYIQEQGTTGKNVIVENNRYLGQLTLYLKDCPTISSKLKNTSYTEGSLFRLFRYYNECTSVDITFQKERKKLIIEVGALVGASLTSLKLSGSEFPELTRVDYPQSVNFAGGIFLDLIFPKYQHKWSINSELFYSSYNVENQFKEVLSGENNFSTTTTEFAYSYIKLNTLVRLKYPVGNMFIYVNAGVSNGFSISETNYLKEEIVFNSRVSIVEGRALPLTRNYEQGVLFGTGLTYKRYSFEVRTEIGTGISKYIELSSTTTRFQFLLGYKF
;
A
#
# COMPACT_ATOMS: atom_id res chain seq x y z
N MET A 1 -4.93 23.65 -26.69
CA MET A 1 -4.04 24.30 -25.69
C MET A 1 -3.55 23.24 -24.73
N VAL A 2 -2.37 22.67 -24.98
CA VAL A 2 -1.78 21.59 -24.17
C VAL A 2 -0.94 22.25 -23.09
N LEU A 3 -1.47 22.33 -21.86
CA LEU A 3 -0.69 22.80 -20.72
C LEU A 3 0.14 21.62 -20.21
N LEU A 4 1.38 21.56 -20.67
CA LEU A 4 2.39 20.60 -20.25
C LEU A 4 2.73 20.88 -18.77
N LEU A 5 2.19 20.05 -17.86
CA LEU A 5 2.52 20.08 -16.44
C LEU A 5 3.95 19.55 -16.28
N THR A 6 4.94 20.44 -16.36
CA THR A 6 6.34 20.12 -16.04
C THR A 6 6.43 19.76 -14.56
N LEU A 7 6.41 18.45 -14.28
CA LEU A 7 6.80 17.90 -12.99
C LEU A 7 8.28 18.29 -12.77
N VAL A 8 8.53 19.29 -11.94
CA VAL A 8 9.87 19.64 -11.48
C VAL A 8 10.31 18.51 -10.56
N PHE A 9 10.90 17.46 -11.14
CA PHE A 9 11.74 16.51 -10.41
C PHE A 9 12.98 17.27 -9.95
N SER A 10 12.85 18.00 -8.85
CA SER A 10 14.02 18.41 -8.08
C SER A 10 14.74 17.13 -7.68
N PRO A 11 16.06 16.98 -7.88
CA PRO A 11 16.79 15.87 -7.32
C PRO A 11 16.60 15.95 -5.80
N SER A 12 15.74 15.08 -5.27
CA SER A 12 15.50 14.96 -3.85
C SER A 12 16.84 14.60 -3.24
N TYR A 13 17.52 15.59 -2.66
CA TYR A 13 18.52 15.35 -1.63
C TYR A 13 17.91 14.29 -0.72
N SER A 14 18.63 13.17 -0.57
CA SER A 14 18.28 12.04 0.30
C SER A 14 17.44 12.55 1.46
N GLN A 15 16.13 12.24 1.46
CA GLN A 15 15.17 12.82 2.40
C GLN A 15 15.66 12.48 3.82
N GLN A 16 16.31 13.45 4.47
CA GLN A 16 16.81 13.28 5.83
C GLN A 16 15.58 13.27 6.72
N ASN A 17 15.37 12.16 7.43
CA ASN A 17 14.19 11.96 8.25
C ASN A 17 14.59 11.96 9.72
N TYR A 18 14.97 13.14 10.21
CA TYR A 18 15.39 13.35 11.59
C TYR A 18 14.19 13.27 12.52
N LEU A 19 14.12 12.18 13.29
CA LEU A 19 13.12 11.97 14.33
C LEU A 19 13.75 12.14 15.72
N PRO A 20 13.00 12.59 16.73
CA PRO A 20 13.47 12.63 18.12
C PRO A 20 14.00 11.26 18.57
N GLY A 21 15.15 11.28 19.25
CA GLY A 21 15.80 10.07 19.74
C GLY A 21 16.96 10.37 20.69
N TYR A 22 17.67 9.33 21.08
CA TYR A 22 18.82 9.43 21.98
C TYR A 22 19.89 8.41 21.64
N ILE A 23 21.11 8.66 22.12
CA ILE A 23 22.22 7.71 22.14
C ILE A 23 22.73 7.53 23.57
N ILE A 24 23.24 6.35 23.90
CA ILE A 24 23.95 6.06 25.14
C ILE A 24 25.41 5.78 24.79
N LYS A 25 26.34 6.61 25.26
CA LYS A 25 27.78 6.46 25.01
C LYS A 25 28.39 5.34 25.86
N LYS A 26 29.63 4.95 25.54
CA LYS A 26 30.39 3.93 26.30
C LYS A 26 30.64 4.31 27.77
N ASN A 27 30.69 5.60 28.09
CA ASN A 27 30.77 6.11 29.46
C ASN A 27 29.41 6.15 30.19
N LYS A 28 28.35 5.62 29.57
CA LYS A 28 26.95 5.60 30.04
C LYS A 28 26.24 6.96 30.05
N ASP A 29 26.82 7.98 29.41
CA ASP A 29 26.12 9.25 29.21
C ASP A 29 25.03 9.10 28.14
N THR A 30 23.82 9.56 28.48
CA THR A 30 22.70 9.65 27.52
C THR A 30 22.68 11.04 26.89
N ILE A 31 22.64 11.09 25.55
CA ILE A 31 22.52 12.34 24.80
C ILE A 31 21.25 12.31 23.96
N ASN A 32 20.39 13.29 24.20
CA ASN A 32 19.17 13.50 23.43
C ASN A 32 19.45 14.34 22.16
N GLY A 33 18.69 14.05 21.11
CA GLY A 33 18.84 14.73 19.83
C GLY A 33 17.86 14.17 18.80
N THR A 34 18.29 14.15 17.54
CA THR A 34 17.53 13.55 16.45
C THR A 34 18.36 12.56 15.65
N ILE A 35 17.71 11.52 15.13
CA ILE A 35 18.32 10.44 14.34
C ILE A 35 17.69 10.42 12.96
N ASP A 36 18.52 10.35 11.90
CA ASP A 36 18.05 10.11 10.52
C ASP A 36 17.48 8.69 10.41
N PHE A 37 16.18 8.54 10.65
CA PHE A 37 15.48 7.26 10.72
C PHE A 37 14.78 6.93 9.42
N ARG A 38 15.19 5.85 8.76
CA ARG A 38 14.72 5.48 7.41
C ARG A 38 13.80 4.25 7.39
N ASP A 39 13.14 3.94 8.52
CA ASP A 39 12.28 2.76 8.70
C ASP A 39 12.97 1.47 8.20
N TRP A 40 14.15 1.21 8.76
CA TRP A 40 15.08 0.23 8.20
C TRP A 40 14.53 -1.21 8.25
N ASP A 41 14.45 -1.87 7.08
CA ASP A 41 14.14 -3.31 6.99
C ASP A 41 15.30 -4.20 7.46
N LYS A 42 16.55 -3.74 7.28
CA LYS A 42 17.77 -4.33 7.83
C LYS A 42 18.32 -3.39 8.89
N THR A 43 18.79 -3.93 10.01
CA THR A 43 19.36 -3.08 11.06
C THR A 43 20.54 -2.28 10.49
N PRO A 44 20.64 -0.95 10.75
CA PRO A 44 21.64 -0.14 10.09
C PRO A 44 23.06 -0.48 10.58
N ASP A 45 24.06 -0.37 9.71
CA ASP A 45 25.48 -0.51 10.08
C ASP A 45 26.02 0.74 10.81
N GLU A 46 25.37 1.89 10.60
CA GLU A 46 25.65 3.17 11.27
C GLU A 46 24.39 4.03 11.37
N ILE A 47 24.33 4.93 12.34
CA ILE A 47 23.27 5.93 12.47
C ILE A 47 23.85 7.34 12.34
N LYS A 48 23.08 8.28 11.77
CA LYS A 48 23.41 9.71 11.78
C LYS A 48 22.62 10.40 12.87
N PHE A 49 23.32 10.89 13.89
CA PHE A 49 22.74 11.56 15.05
C PHE A 49 23.10 13.04 15.06
N LYS A 50 22.13 13.89 15.37
CA LYS A 50 22.30 15.32 15.55
C LYS A 50 21.94 15.68 16.99
N SER A 51 22.92 16.16 17.75
CA SER A 51 22.69 16.61 19.13
C SER A 51 21.96 17.95 19.13
N ASN A 52 21.20 18.24 20.18
CA ASN A 52 20.54 19.54 20.35
C ASN A 52 21.53 20.72 20.41
N THR A 53 22.80 20.47 20.74
CA THR A 53 23.85 21.50 20.86
C THR A 53 24.77 21.61 19.63
N ILE A 54 24.75 20.62 18.73
CA ILE A 54 25.66 20.57 17.56
C ILE A 54 24.82 20.41 16.29
N ASN A 55 24.92 21.39 15.39
CA ASN A 55 24.03 21.45 14.24
C ASN A 55 24.37 20.41 13.14
N ASN A 56 25.62 19.93 13.11
CA ASN A 56 26.11 18.96 12.13
C ASN A 56 25.89 17.52 12.60
N PRO A 57 25.38 16.63 11.73
CA PRO A 57 25.18 15.23 12.10
C PRO A 57 26.50 14.47 12.22
N VAL A 58 26.59 13.62 13.24
CA VAL A 58 27.71 12.71 13.51
C VAL A 58 27.25 11.28 13.22
N ALA A 59 28.09 10.51 12.51
CA ALA A 59 27.85 9.10 12.28
C ALA A 59 28.36 8.27 13.46
N TYR A 60 27.51 7.38 14.01
CA TYR A 60 27.86 6.44 15.07
C TYR A 60 27.68 5.01 14.59
N LYS A 61 28.71 4.19 14.82
CA LYS A 61 28.73 2.73 14.61
C LYS A 61 28.51 1.99 15.93
N PRO A 62 28.25 0.67 15.91
CA PRO A 62 28.03 -0.11 17.13
C PRO A 62 29.21 -0.10 18.11
N LEU A 63 30.43 0.14 17.63
CA LEU A 63 31.60 0.27 18.51
C LEU A 63 31.67 1.62 19.23
N ASP A 64 30.96 2.65 18.74
CA ASP A 64 31.05 4.01 19.27
C ASP A 64 30.07 4.26 20.44
N ILE A 65 28.93 3.55 20.46
CA ILE A 65 27.85 3.72 21.44
C ILE A 65 27.43 2.36 22.03
N ILE A 66 26.70 2.39 23.15
CA ILE A 66 26.11 1.19 23.76
C ILE A 66 24.74 0.92 23.14
N GLU A 67 23.96 1.97 22.91
CA GLU A 67 22.56 1.88 22.54
C GLU A 67 22.10 3.19 21.90
N PHE A 68 21.04 3.11 21.10
CA PHE A 68 20.25 4.26 20.71
C PHE A 68 18.76 3.93 20.68
N GLY A 69 17.93 4.96 20.81
CA GLY A 69 16.48 4.86 20.69
C GLY A 69 15.91 5.92 19.75
N VAL A 70 14.91 5.53 18.96
CA VAL A 70 14.18 6.41 18.03
C VAL A 70 12.76 5.90 17.83
N GLU A 71 11.77 6.79 17.90
CA GLU A 71 10.34 6.39 18.06
C GLU A 71 10.20 5.37 19.21
N ASP A 72 9.44 4.29 18.99
CA ASP A 72 9.24 3.18 19.92
C ASP A 72 10.23 2.02 19.70
N GLN A 73 11.43 2.34 19.17
CA GLN A 73 12.45 1.35 18.82
C GLN A 73 13.75 1.61 19.56
N ILE A 74 14.26 0.57 20.21
CA ILE A 74 15.56 0.58 20.89
C ILE A 74 16.50 -0.40 20.19
N TYR A 75 17.75 -0.01 20.07
CA TYR A 75 18.80 -0.80 19.45
C TYR A 75 20.04 -0.86 20.34
N SER A 76 20.48 -2.06 20.70
CA SER A 76 21.68 -2.30 21.51
C SER A 76 22.85 -2.69 20.64
N SER A 77 24.01 -2.09 20.83
CA SER A 77 25.24 -2.49 20.14
C SER A 77 25.77 -3.81 20.67
N GLY A 78 26.27 -4.67 19.77
CA GLY A 78 26.82 -5.97 20.14
C GLY A 78 27.75 -6.56 19.09
N ILE A 79 28.66 -7.40 19.55
CA ILE A 79 29.41 -8.33 18.70
C ILE A 79 28.71 -9.67 18.84
N VAL A 80 28.21 -10.23 17.74
CA VAL A 80 27.33 -11.40 17.74
C VAL A 80 27.74 -12.43 16.71
N GLU A 81 27.46 -13.69 17.02
CA GLU A 81 27.40 -14.76 16.02
C GLU A 81 26.11 -14.64 15.21
N THR A 82 26.17 -14.82 13.90
CA THR A 82 25.00 -14.77 13.02
C THR A 82 24.99 -15.94 12.07
N GLU A 83 23.85 -16.60 11.95
CA GLU A 83 23.65 -17.65 10.96
C GLU A 83 23.32 -17.01 9.61
N VAL A 84 24.00 -17.42 8.54
CA VAL A 84 23.88 -16.79 7.21
C VAL A 84 23.29 -17.70 6.13
N THR A 85 22.91 -18.94 6.46
CA THR A 85 22.27 -19.82 5.48
C THR A 85 20.92 -19.24 5.08
N LYS A 86 20.64 -19.20 3.78
CA LYS A 86 19.34 -18.77 3.28
C LYS A 86 18.25 -19.79 3.63
N LEU A 87 17.04 -19.32 3.94
CA LEU A 87 15.89 -20.17 4.33
C LEU A 87 14.90 -20.44 3.20
N SER A 88 15.11 -19.83 2.03
CA SER A 88 14.35 -20.04 0.79
C SER A 88 14.45 -21.50 0.38
N THR A 89 13.31 -22.14 0.15
CA THR A 89 13.22 -23.57 -0.19
C THR A 89 14.10 -23.96 -1.39
N ASN A 90 14.26 -23.05 -2.35
CA ASN A 90 15.05 -23.26 -3.57
C ASN A 90 16.57 -23.09 -3.35
N GLU A 91 17.00 -22.56 -2.20
CA GLU A 91 18.41 -22.29 -1.89
C GLU A 91 18.89 -23.08 -0.64
N LEU A 92 18.06 -24.01 -0.14
CA LEU A 92 18.43 -24.86 0.99
C LEU A 92 19.56 -25.80 0.58
N LYS A 93 20.59 -25.84 1.43
CA LYS A 93 21.73 -26.75 1.28
C LYS A 93 21.44 -28.09 1.96
N THR A 94 22.15 -29.13 1.55
CA THR A 94 22.11 -30.46 2.19
C THR A 94 22.93 -30.54 3.49
N SER A 95 23.84 -29.60 3.71
CA SER A 95 24.70 -29.59 4.90
C SER A 95 23.92 -29.28 6.18
N THR A 96 24.13 -30.10 7.20
CA THR A 96 23.59 -29.94 8.56
C THR A 96 24.35 -28.89 9.39
N GLN A 97 25.59 -28.56 9.03
CA GLN A 97 26.47 -27.67 9.80
C GLN A 97 25.99 -26.21 9.73
N LEU A 98 25.99 -25.49 10.86
CA LEU A 98 25.68 -24.07 10.87
C LEU A 98 26.74 -23.28 10.10
N ASN A 99 26.31 -22.26 9.34
CA ASN A 99 27.24 -21.30 8.75
C ASN A 99 27.19 -20.02 9.58
N ILE A 100 28.11 -19.92 10.54
CA ILE A 100 28.18 -18.82 11.50
C ILE A 100 29.24 -17.81 11.06
N LYS A 101 28.88 -16.53 11.09
CA LYS A 101 29.82 -15.40 10.98
C LYS A 101 29.77 -14.56 12.25
N ILE A 102 30.83 -13.83 12.53
CA ILE A 102 30.84 -12.80 13.58
C ILE A 102 30.49 -11.46 12.93
N ASP A 103 29.58 -10.73 13.55
CA ASP A 103 29.17 -9.40 13.12
C ASP A 103 29.20 -8.40 14.27
N THR A 104 29.51 -7.13 13.97
CA THR A 104 29.46 -6.04 14.93
C THR A 104 28.35 -5.10 14.51
N THR A 105 27.22 -5.19 15.19
CA THR A 105 25.95 -4.63 14.71
C THR A 105 25.14 -4.01 15.84
N PHE A 106 24.09 -3.29 15.45
CA PHE A 106 23.02 -2.93 16.34
C PHE A 106 21.96 -4.05 16.33
N LEU A 107 21.55 -4.52 17.49
CA LEU A 107 20.48 -5.50 17.68
C LEU A 107 19.22 -4.75 18.08
N GLN A 108 18.12 -4.96 17.36
CA GLN A 108 16.84 -4.40 17.77
C GLN A 108 16.37 -5.10 19.04
N VAL A 109 16.05 -4.34 20.07
CA VAL A 109 15.44 -4.86 21.29
C VAL A 109 13.96 -5.14 20.99
N LEU A 110 13.52 -6.37 21.24
CA LEU A 110 12.11 -6.73 21.13
C LEU A 110 11.43 -6.67 22.49
N ILE A 111 12.07 -7.23 23.53
CA ILE A 111 11.60 -7.24 24.91
C ILE A 111 12.80 -7.03 25.83
N ARG A 112 12.63 -6.19 26.85
CA ARG A 112 13.57 -5.95 27.95
C ARG A 112 12.88 -6.10 29.29
N GLY A 113 13.53 -6.82 30.21
CA GLY A 113 13.06 -7.19 31.54
C GLY A 113 14.13 -8.05 32.20
N ASP A 114 13.74 -9.03 33.03
CA ASP A 114 14.69 -10.04 33.54
C ASP A 114 15.29 -10.88 32.40
N LYS A 115 14.45 -11.25 31.42
CA LYS A 115 14.87 -11.94 30.20
C LYS A 115 14.69 -11.04 28.99
N GLU A 116 15.74 -10.89 28.21
CA GLU A 116 15.76 -10.00 27.05
C GLU A 116 15.71 -10.79 25.74
N LEU A 117 14.98 -10.27 24.76
CA LEU A 117 14.89 -10.82 23.40
C LEU A 117 15.30 -9.74 22.41
N PHE A 118 16.22 -10.09 21.50
CA PHE A 118 16.70 -9.20 20.46
C PHE A 118 16.54 -9.81 19.07
N TYR A 119 16.61 -8.93 18.06
CA TYR A 119 16.47 -9.25 16.65
C TYR A 119 17.56 -8.62 15.81
N TYR A 120 18.05 -9.37 14.83
CA TYR A 120 18.94 -8.88 13.79
C TYR A 120 18.61 -9.54 12.45
N LYS A 121 18.43 -8.71 11.42
CA LYS A 121 18.39 -9.15 10.03
C LYS A 121 19.73 -8.83 9.39
N ASN A 122 20.52 -9.87 9.14
CA ASN A 122 21.87 -9.69 8.64
C ASN A 122 21.92 -9.29 7.16
N LYS A 123 23.13 -9.06 6.65
CA LYS A 123 23.40 -8.64 5.27
C LYS A 123 22.82 -9.61 4.24
N ASP A 124 22.81 -10.91 4.56
CA ASP A 124 22.23 -12.00 3.77
C ASP A 124 20.68 -12.09 3.88
N SER A 125 20.04 -11.09 4.49
CA SER A 125 18.59 -11.02 4.75
C SER A 125 18.07 -12.13 5.67
N ARG A 126 18.96 -12.81 6.40
CA ARG A 126 18.61 -13.86 7.35
C ARG A 126 18.24 -13.24 8.70
N GLN A 127 17.04 -13.60 9.16
CA GLN A 127 16.55 -13.23 10.49
C GLN A 127 17.20 -14.12 11.55
N ASN A 128 17.77 -13.46 12.56
CA ASN A 128 18.40 -14.08 13.72
C ASN A 128 17.81 -13.44 14.99
N TYR A 129 17.60 -14.26 16.00
CA TYR A 129 17.11 -13.82 17.31
C TYR A 129 18.14 -14.15 18.38
N TYR A 130 18.20 -13.32 19.41
CA TYR A 130 19.20 -13.42 20.46
C TYR A 130 18.57 -13.31 21.83
N ILE A 131 19.16 -14.03 22.78
CA ILE A 131 18.94 -13.85 24.21
C ILE A 131 20.22 -13.29 24.83
N LYS A 132 20.11 -12.77 26.06
CA LYS A 132 21.29 -12.26 26.77
C LYS A 132 21.57 -13.09 28.02
N ARG A 133 22.81 -13.58 28.15
CA ARG A 133 23.32 -14.30 29.33
C ARG A 133 24.67 -13.72 29.69
N ASP A 134 24.86 -13.39 30.98
CA ASP A 134 26.13 -12.86 31.51
C ASP A 134 26.69 -11.68 30.70
N GLY A 135 25.81 -10.79 30.26
CA GLY A 135 26.16 -9.61 29.47
C GLY A 135 26.48 -9.88 27.99
N LYS A 136 26.43 -11.14 27.53
CA LYS A 136 26.70 -11.54 26.14
C LYS A 136 25.43 -11.90 25.39
N PHE A 137 25.43 -11.64 24.09
CA PHE A 137 24.36 -12.03 23.19
C PHE A 137 24.58 -13.45 22.69
N ASP A 138 23.59 -14.31 22.92
CA ASP A 138 23.60 -15.68 22.43
C ASP A 138 22.60 -15.86 21.31
N LEU A 139 23.08 -16.36 20.18
CA LEU A 139 22.25 -16.70 19.05
C LEU A 139 21.28 -17.83 19.40
N LEU A 140 19.99 -17.61 19.16
CA LEU A 140 18.99 -18.67 19.15
C LEU A 140 19.17 -19.48 17.86
N VAL A 141 19.70 -20.70 17.99
CA VAL A 141 20.15 -21.52 16.86
C VAL A 141 18.96 -22.16 16.14
N HIS A 142 18.80 -21.79 14.88
CA HIS A 142 17.81 -22.37 13.98
C HIS A 142 18.37 -22.52 12.56
N LYS A 143 18.08 -23.64 11.90
CA LYS A 143 18.47 -23.86 10.50
C LYS A 143 17.47 -24.78 9.80
N LYS A 144 17.17 -24.49 8.53
CA LYS A 144 16.51 -25.43 7.62
C LYS A 144 17.54 -26.00 6.63
N TYR A 145 17.43 -27.28 6.31
CA TYR A 145 18.28 -27.95 5.33
C TYR A 145 17.50 -29.06 4.62
N ILE A 146 17.97 -29.46 3.46
CA ILE A 146 17.40 -30.59 2.72
C ILE A 146 18.10 -31.87 3.14
N GLN A 147 17.33 -32.92 3.38
CA GLN A 147 17.85 -34.27 3.60
C GLN A 147 17.18 -35.22 2.61
N GLU A 148 17.96 -36.10 2.01
CA GLU A 148 17.45 -37.15 1.14
C GLU A 148 16.90 -38.30 2.00
N GLN A 149 15.67 -38.71 1.74
CA GLN A 149 14.99 -39.74 2.54
C GLN A 149 15.15 -41.13 1.93
N GLY A 150 16.10 -41.92 2.46
CA GLY A 150 16.22 -43.35 2.20
C GLY A 150 16.34 -43.74 0.72
N THR A 151 15.94 -44.97 0.39
CA THR A 151 16.01 -45.55 -0.97
C THR A 151 15.11 -44.90 -2.02
N THR A 152 14.27 -43.94 -1.62
CA THR A 152 13.31 -43.28 -2.53
C THR A 152 13.85 -42.04 -3.23
N GLY A 153 15.01 -41.52 -2.80
CA GLY A 153 15.65 -40.33 -3.39
C GLY A 153 14.87 -39.02 -3.19
N LYS A 154 13.84 -39.00 -2.34
CA LYS A 154 12.99 -37.82 -2.15
C LYS A 154 13.64 -36.83 -1.18
N ASN A 155 13.75 -35.59 -1.63
CA ASN A 155 14.19 -34.47 -0.79
C ASN A 155 13.10 -34.07 0.22
N VAL A 156 13.45 -34.09 1.50
CA VAL A 156 12.61 -33.56 2.60
C VAL A 156 13.30 -32.39 3.28
N ILE A 157 12.53 -31.41 3.74
CA ILE A 157 13.05 -30.28 4.51
C ILE A 157 13.08 -30.67 5.99
N VAL A 158 14.24 -30.53 6.60
CA VAL A 158 14.46 -30.81 8.02
C VAL A 158 14.88 -29.53 8.74
N GLU A 159 14.46 -29.38 9.99
CA GLU A 159 14.73 -28.20 10.82
C GLU A 159 15.59 -28.55 12.03
N ASN A 160 16.70 -27.85 12.20
CA ASN A 160 17.44 -27.80 13.45
C ASN A 160 16.78 -26.76 14.37
N ASN A 161 16.03 -27.23 15.36
CA ASN A 161 15.26 -26.42 16.30
C ASN A 161 15.97 -26.25 17.67
N ARG A 162 17.31 -26.20 17.69
CA ARG A 162 18.11 -26.09 18.93
C ARG A 162 17.70 -24.91 19.83
N TYR A 163 17.21 -23.82 19.23
CA TYR A 163 16.67 -22.68 19.97
C TYR A 163 15.58 -23.05 20.98
N LEU A 164 14.76 -24.08 20.72
CA LEU A 164 13.73 -24.50 21.67
C LEU A 164 14.35 -25.00 22.97
N GLY A 165 15.41 -25.80 22.89
CA GLY A 165 16.17 -26.26 24.06
C GLY A 165 16.90 -25.11 24.78
N GLN A 166 17.45 -24.15 24.02
CA GLN A 166 18.04 -22.94 24.60
C GLN A 166 17.00 -22.15 25.40
N LEU A 167 15.79 -21.96 24.85
CA LEU A 167 14.70 -21.24 25.50
C LEU A 167 14.12 -22.00 26.70
N THR A 168 14.04 -23.34 26.66
CA THR A 168 13.66 -24.15 27.83
C THR A 168 14.56 -23.86 29.02
N LEU A 169 15.88 -23.81 28.80
CA LEU A 169 16.85 -23.53 29.86
C LEU A 169 16.84 -22.07 30.29
N TYR A 170 16.73 -21.15 29.33
CA TYR A 170 16.77 -19.71 29.59
C TYR A 170 15.53 -19.22 30.33
N LEU A 171 14.36 -19.80 30.05
CA LEU A 171 13.07 -19.39 30.62
C LEU A 171 12.56 -20.36 31.72
N LYS A 172 13.46 -21.16 32.29
CA LYS A 172 13.14 -22.24 33.25
C LYS A 172 12.38 -21.77 34.51
N ASP A 173 12.48 -20.48 34.82
CA ASP A 173 11.85 -19.88 35.99
C ASP A 173 10.30 -19.80 35.86
N CYS A 174 9.75 -20.06 34.66
CA CYS A 174 8.32 -20.25 34.44
C CYS A 174 7.98 -21.75 34.29
N PRO A 175 7.33 -22.40 35.29
CA PRO A 175 7.07 -23.84 35.25
C PRO A 175 6.22 -24.34 34.07
N THR A 176 5.34 -23.47 33.54
CA THR A 176 4.42 -23.80 32.44
C THR A 176 4.99 -23.52 31.05
N ILE A 177 6.22 -22.99 30.95
CA ILE A 177 6.80 -22.50 29.68
C ILE A 177 6.93 -23.61 28.62
N SER A 178 7.22 -24.84 29.06
CA SER A 178 7.37 -26.02 28.20
C SER A 178 6.12 -26.30 27.36
N SER A 179 4.93 -25.98 27.87
CA SER A 179 3.67 -26.14 27.12
C SER A 179 3.55 -25.17 25.95
N LYS A 180 4.10 -23.95 26.09
CA LYS A 180 4.08 -22.92 25.05
C LYS A 180 5.19 -23.11 24.02
N LEU A 181 6.34 -23.63 24.44
CA LEU A 181 7.48 -23.90 23.57
C LEU A 181 7.15 -24.87 22.43
N LYS A 182 6.29 -25.87 22.66
CA LYS A 182 5.86 -26.85 21.63
C LYS A 182 5.28 -26.19 20.38
N ASN A 183 4.60 -25.05 20.52
CA ASN A 183 3.96 -24.32 19.44
C ASN A 183 4.69 -23.02 19.07
N THR A 184 5.91 -22.82 19.60
CA THR A 184 6.70 -21.63 19.33
C THR A 184 7.51 -21.85 18.07
N SER A 185 7.17 -21.15 16.99
CA SER A 185 7.97 -21.11 15.77
C SER A 185 9.12 -20.08 15.87
N TYR A 186 10.18 -20.27 15.07
CA TYR A 186 11.31 -19.33 14.96
C TYR A 186 10.93 -18.07 14.16
N THR A 187 10.03 -17.27 14.72
CA THR A 187 9.55 -16.00 14.14
C THR A 187 9.46 -14.95 15.23
N GLU A 188 9.69 -13.67 14.89
CA GLU A 188 9.55 -12.52 15.80
C GLU A 188 8.19 -12.59 16.50
N GLY A 189 7.14 -12.89 15.73
CA GLY A 189 5.78 -13.00 16.19
C GLY A 189 5.58 -14.00 17.34
N SER A 190 6.13 -15.21 17.20
CA SER A 190 5.99 -16.30 18.17
C SER A 190 6.93 -16.15 19.36
N LEU A 191 8.19 -15.77 19.12
CA LEU A 191 9.17 -15.56 20.18
C LEU A 191 8.76 -14.39 21.09
N PHE A 192 8.28 -13.28 20.51
CA PHE A 192 7.76 -12.16 21.29
C PHE A 192 6.60 -12.58 22.21
N ARG A 193 5.66 -13.38 21.70
CA ARG A 193 4.54 -13.91 22.52
C ARG A 193 5.02 -14.83 23.64
N LEU A 194 6.02 -15.66 23.37
CA LEU A 194 6.60 -16.55 24.38
C LEU A 194 7.22 -15.76 25.54
N PHE A 195 8.01 -14.72 25.22
CA PHE A 195 8.64 -13.87 26.23
C PHE A 195 7.63 -13.02 27.01
N ARG A 196 6.58 -12.52 26.35
CA ARG A 196 5.45 -11.88 27.04
C ARG A 196 4.79 -12.83 28.03
N TYR A 197 4.50 -14.06 27.59
CA TYR A 197 3.94 -15.08 28.47
C TYR A 197 4.87 -15.42 29.65
N TYR A 198 6.18 -15.48 29.41
CA TYR A 198 7.16 -15.67 30.48
C TYR A 198 7.08 -14.56 31.53
N ASN A 199 7.09 -13.28 31.12
CA ASN A 199 7.01 -12.17 32.07
C ASN A 199 5.69 -12.15 32.85
N GLU A 200 4.57 -12.47 32.19
CA GLU A 200 3.27 -12.64 32.84
C GLU A 200 3.30 -13.81 33.86
N CYS A 201 3.97 -14.92 33.53
CA CYS A 201 4.13 -16.10 34.38
C CYS A 201 4.99 -15.83 35.62
N THR A 202 6.06 -15.04 35.49
CA THR A 202 6.99 -14.74 36.58
C THR A 202 6.66 -13.45 37.33
N SER A 203 5.61 -12.72 36.93
CA SER A 203 5.24 -11.42 37.49
C SER A 203 6.39 -10.41 37.48
N VAL A 204 7.23 -10.46 36.44
CA VAL A 204 8.34 -9.53 36.24
C VAL A 204 7.89 -8.40 35.33
N ASP A 205 8.18 -7.16 35.75
CA ASP A 205 7.88 -5.98 34.95
C ASP A 205 8.74 -5.90 33.68
N ILE A 206 8.07 -5.63 32.57
CA ILE A 206 8.71 -5.37 31.28
C ILE A 206 9.11 -3.90 31.26
N THR A 207 10.42 -3.63 31.22
CA THR A 207 10.95 -2.26 31.12
C THR A 207 10.85 -1.69 29.71
N PHE A 208 10.84 -2.56 28.69
CA PHE A 208 10.56 -2.17 27.32
C PHE A 208 9.98 -3.34 26.51
N GLN A 209 8.98 -3.05 25.68
CA GLN A 209 8.51 -3.94 24.63
C GLN A 209 8.30 -3.16 23.35
N LYS A 210 8.79 -3.69 22.22
CA LYS A 210 8.59 -3.10 20.91
C LYS A 210 7.10 -3.08 20.57
N GLU A 211 6.58 -1.90 20.23
CA GLU A 211 5.22 -1.79 19.72
C GLU A 211 5.11 -2.38 18.30
N ARG A 212 4.08 -3.18 18.07
CA ARG A 212 3.77 -3.64 16.70
C ARG A 212 3.02 -2.53 15.98
N LYS A 213 3.67 -1.90 14.98
CA LYS A 213 2.98 -0.98 14.07
C LYS A 213 1.83 -1.72 13.38
N LYS A 214 0.59 -1.26 13.61
CA LYS A 214 -0.63 -1.88 13.06
C LYS A 214 -1.04 -1.20 11.76
N LEU A 215 -1.79 -1.94 10.94
CA LEU A 215 -2.55 -1.35 9.83
C LEU A 215 -3.55 -0.33 10.40
N ILE A 216 -3.53 0.89 9.89
CA ILE A 216 -4.54 1.90 10.23
C ILE A 216 -5.65 1.78 9.20
N ILE A 217 -6.89 1.73 9.67
CA ILE A 217 -8.09 1.62 8.83
C ILE A 217 -8.87 2.92 9.00
N GLU A 218 -9.09 3.63 7.90
CA GLU A 218 -9.92 4.83 7.86
C GLU A 218 -11.16 4.60 7.00
N VAL A 219 -12.31 5.07 7.46
CA VAL A 219 -13.58 4.99 6.72
C VAL A 219 -14.15 6.40 6.59
N GLY A 220 -14.77 6.68 5.46
CA GLY A 220 -15.40 7.98 5.23
C GLY A 220 -16.33 8.00 4.04
N ALA A 221 -16.83 9.19 3.74
CA ALA A 221 -17.68 9.47 2.59
C ALA A 221 -17.00 10.43 1.62
N LEU A 222 -17.36 10.33 0.34
CA LEU A 222 -16.99 11.21 -0.76
C LEU A 222 -18.26 11.80 -1.37
N VAL A 223 -18.20 13.08 -1.72
CA VAL A 223 -19.28 13.77 -2.44
C VAL A 223 -18.69 14.78 -3.41
N GLY A 224 -19.28 14.94 -4.58
CA GLY A 224 -18.72 15.82 -5.57
C GLY A 224 -19.45 15.83 -6.90
N ALA A 225 -18.78 16.40 -7.90
CA ALA A 225 -19.27 16.52 -9.25
C ALA A 225 -18.36 15.76 -10.22
N SER A 226 -18.96 15.15 -11.24
CA SER A 226 -18.30 14.46 -12.34
C SER A 226 -18.66 15.14 -13.65
N LEU A 227 -17.65 15.68 -14.32
CA LEU A 227 -17.74 16.16 -15.70
C LEU A 227 -17.38 15.01 -16.64
N THR A 228 -18.36 14.49 -17.35
CA THR A 228 -18.23 13.29 -18.16
C THR A 228 -18.32 13.62 -19.65
N SER A 229 -17.40 13.09 -20.46
CA SER A 229 -17.46 13.11 -21.92
C SER A 229 -17.58 11.69 -22.46
N LEU A 230 -18.50 11.48 -23.39
CA LEU A 230 -18.64 10.24 -24.16
C LEU A 230 -18.08 10.46 -25.56
N LYS A 231 -17.15 9.59 -25.99
CA LYS A 231 -16.67 9.55 -27.36
C LYS A 231 -17.03 8.21 -27.99
N LEU A 232 -17.67 8.27 -29.16
CA LEU A 232 -17.95 7.12 -30.01
C LEU A 232 -17.12 7.26 -31.29
N SER A 233 -16.47 6.19 -31.74
CA SER A 233 -15.64 6.21 -32.95
C SER A 233 -15.65 4.83 -33.61
N GLY A 234 -15.82 4.77 -34.92
CA GLY A 234 -16.00 3.50 -35.62
C GLY A 234 -16.30 3.67 -37.10
N SER A 235 -16.42 2.55 -37.81
CA SER A 235 -16.87 2.51 -39.21
C SER A 235 -18.39 2.38 -39.34
N GLU A 236 -19.05 1.85 -38.32
CA GLU A 236 -20.51 1.68 -38.23
C GLU A 236 -21.16 2.83 -37.44
N PHE A 237 -22.46 3.04 -37.65
CA PHE A 237 -23.27 4.07 -36.99
C PHE A 237 -22.72 5.49 -37.20
N PRO A 238 -22.64 6.00 -38.45
CA PRO A 238 -22.16 7.35 -38.75
C PRO A 238 -22.90 8.45 -37.98
N GLU A 239 -24.20 8.25 -37.72
CA GLU A 239 -25.05 9.13 -36.92
C GLU A 239 -24.61 9.26 -35.46
N LEU A 240 -23.85 8.28 -34.94
CA LEU A 240 -23.29 8.29 -33.59
C LEU A 240 -21.83 8.75 -33.55
N THR A 241 -21.06 8.44 -34.60
CA THR A 241 -19.60 8.64 -34.64
C THR A 241 -19.17 9.98 -35.22
N ARG A 242 -20.05 10.65 -35.98
CA ARG A 242 -19.80 12.00 -36.55
C ARG A 242 -20.35 13.13 -35.69
N VAL A 243 -20.68 12.83 -34.44
CA VAL A 243 -21.30 13.74 -33.50
C VAL A 243 -20.43 13.88 -32.26
N ASP A 244 -20.17 15.12 -31.87
CA ASP A 244 -19.43 15.43 -30.65
C ASP A 244 -20.42 15.68 -29.51
N TYR A 245 -20.61 14.67 -28.64
CA TYR A 245 -21.50 14.82 -27.48
C TYR A 245 -20.94 15.86 -26.50
N PRO A 246 -21.77 16.82 -26.04
CA PRO A 246 -21.34 17.79 -25.05
C PRO A 246 -21.03 17.11 -23.71
N GLN A 247 -20.20 17.75 -22.89
CA GLN A 247 -19.89 17.23 -21.56
C GLN A 247 -21.09 17.33 -20.63
N SER A 248 -21.33 16.30 -19.83
CA SER A 248 -22.38 16.28 -18.80
C SER A 248 -21.80 16.57 -17.41
N VAL A 249 -22.47 17.39 -16.61
CA VAL A 249 -22.08 17.63 -15.20
C VAL A 249 -23.09 16.95 -14.28
N ASN A 250 -22.63 15.94 -13.56
CA ASN A 250 -23.49 15.10 -12.73
C ASN A 250 -22.94 14.93 -11.32
N PHE A 251 -23.83 14.56 -10.40
CA PHE A 251 -23.47 14.16 -9.05
C PHE A 251 -22.59 12.90 -9.06
N ALA A 252 -21.60 12.87 -8.17
CA ALA A 252 -20.78 11.70 -7.90
C ALA A 252 -20.46 11.63 -6.40
N GLY A 253 -20.42 10.42 -5.84
CA GLY A 253 -20.19 10.27 -4.40
C GLY A 253 -20.25 8.83 -3.95
N GLY A 254 -19.79 8.56 -2.73
CA GLY A 254 -19.69 7.20 -2.24
C GLY A 254 -19.10 7.11 -0.84
N ILE A 255 -18.69 5.90 -0.47
CA ILE A 255 -17.94 5.62 0.76
C ILE A 255 -16.58 5.04 0.41
N PHE A 256 -15.60 5.28 1.28
CA PHE A 256 -14.25 4.75 1.12
C PHE A 256 -13.76 4.01 2.36
N LEU A 257 -12.86 3.07 2.13
CA LEU A 257 -12.05 2.35 3.11
C LEU A 257 -10.57 2.55 2.73
N ASP A 258 -9.79 3.22 3.57
CA ASP A 258 -8.35 3.45 3.36
C ASP A 258 -7.54 2.56 4.31
N LEU A 259 -6.78 1.62 3.75
CA LEU A 259 -5.91 0.69 4.45
C LEU A 259 -4.48 1.25 4.44
N ILE A 260 -4.09 1.95 5.49
CA ILE A 260 -2.81 2.66 5.58
C ILE A 260 -1.75 1.74 6.19
N PHE A 261 -0.72 1.45 5.41
CA PHE A 261 0.32 0.51 5.82
C PHE A 261 1.25 1.11 6.86
N PRO A 262 1.67 0.32 7.87
CA PRO A 262 2.61 0.80 8.89
C PRO A 262 4.01 1.08 8.35
N LYS A 263 4.42 0.37 7.30
CA LYS A 263 5.72 0.51 6.67
C LYS A 263 5.84 1.84 5.93
N TYR A 264 7.08 2.32 5.81
CA TYR A 264 7.40 3.57 5.13
C TYR A 264 6.63 4.76 5.74
N GLN A 265 6.47 4.76 7.06
CA GLN A 265 5.88 5.86 7.83
C GLN A 265 4.47 6.25 7.37
N HIS A 266 3.60 5.26 7.13
CA HIS A 266 2.20 5.52 6.76
C HIS A 266 2.02 6.26 5.43
N LYS A 267 3.05 6.32 4.58
CA LYS A 267 3.00 7.00 3.29
C LYS A 267 2.17 6.24 2.24
N TRP A 268 2.07 4.92 2.36
CA TRP A 268 1.34 4.09 1.39
C TRP A 268 0.01 3.61 1.96
N SER A 269 -1.03 3.65 1.13
CA SER A 269 -2.31 3.04 1.46
C SER A 269 -3.01 2.44 0.24
N ILE A 270 -3.92 1.49 0.49
CA ILE A 270 -4.90 1.03 -0.50
C ILE A 270 -6.25 1.63 -0.12
N ASN A 271 -6.81 2.42 -1.04
CA ASN A 271 -8.12 3.03 -0.89
C ASN A 271 -9.13 2.29 -1.77
N SER A 272 -10.12 1.67 -1.15
CA SER A 272 -11.24 1.02 -1.83
C SER A 272 -12.50 1.87 -1.67
N GLU A 273 -13.23 2.11 -2.75
CA GLU A 273 -14.43 2.95 -2.76
C GLU A 273 -15.63 2.19 -3.32
N LEU A 274 -16.79 2.32 -2.67
CA LEU A 274 -18.09 2.03 -3.28
C LEU A 274 -18.69 3.37 -3.72
N PHE A 275 -18.79 3.58 -5.02
CA PHE A 275 -18.91 4.91 -5.62
C PHE A 275 -20.03 4.98 -6.67
N TYR A 276 -20.92 5.95 -6.52
CA TYR A 276 -21.94 6.31 -7.50
C TYR A 276 -21.42 7.37 -8.46
N SER A 277 -21.67 7.19 -9.75
CA SER A 277 -21.41 8.19 -10.79
C SER A 277 -22.42 8.05 -11.91
N SER A 278 -22.86 9.17 -12.48
CA SER A 278 -23.74 9.18 -13.64
C SER A 278 -23.29 10.17 -14.71
N TYR A 279 -23.87 10.05 -15.90
CA TYR A 279 -23.78 11.04 -16.98
C TYR A 279 -25.08 11.03 -17.79
N ASN A 280 -25.40 12.16 -18.43
CA ASN A 280 -26.41 12.25 -19.47
C ASN A 280 -25.88 13.12 -20.63
N VAL A 281 -25.80 12.54 -21.83
CA VAL A 281 -25.37 13.24 -23.03
C VAL A 281 -26.41 13.09 -24.13
N GLU A 282 -26.69 14.19 -24.82
CA GLU A 282 -27.62 14.24 -25.95
C GLU A 282 -26.99 15.07 -27.06
N ASN A 283 -27.14 14.65 -28.32
CA ASN A 283 -26.83 15.48 -29.47
C ASN A 283 -27.59 15.00 -30.71
N GLN A 284 -27.48 15.75 -31.82
CA GLN A 284 -28.16 15.50 -33.07
C GLN A 284 -27.20 15.43 -34.26
N PHE A 285 -27.48 14.53 -35.19
CA PHE A 285 -26.83 14.40 -36.49
C PHE A 285 -27.82 14.78 -37.60
N LYS A 286 -27.42 15.62 -38.55
CA LYS A 286 -28.25 15.98 -39.71
C LYS A 286 -27.61 15.49 -41.00
N GLU A 287 -28.37 14.71 -41.77
CA GLU A 287 -27.97 14.20 -43.08
C GLU A 287 -28.88 14.73 -44.18
N VAL A 288 -28.28 15.24 -45.27
CA VAL A 288 -29.03 15.67 -46.46
C VAL A 288 -29.23 14.47 -47.38
N LEU A 289 -30.48 14.12 -47.67
CA LEU A 289 -30.84 12.92 -48.43
C LEU A 289 -30.84 13.19 -49.95
N SER A 290 -31.51 14.27 -50.40
CA SER A 290 -31.61 14.64 -51.82
C SER A 290 -32.17 16.06 -52.01
N GLY A 291 -31.35 17.01 -52.45
CA GLY A 291 -31.75 18.42 -52.56
C GLY A 291 -31.94 19.09 -51.20
N GLU A 292 -32.19 20.40 -51.18
CA GLU A 292 -32.24 21.18 -49.92
C GLU A 292 -33.45 20.84 -49.03
N ASN A 293 -34.51 20.28 -49.62
CA ASN A 293 -35.79 20.03 -48.92
C ASN A 293 -35.94 18.61 -48.36
N ASN A 294 -34.97 17.71 -48.58
CA ASN A 294 -35.04 16.33 -48.09
C ASN A 294 -33.84 16.03 -47.18
N PHE A 295 -34.09 15.86 -45.89
CA PHE A 295 -33.06 15.63 -44.87
C PHE A 295 -33.58 14.70 -43.76
N SER A 296 -32.66 14.04 -43.07
CA SER A 296 -32.91 13.30 -41.84
C SER A 296 -32.19 14.00 -40.68
N THR A 297 -32.86 14.12 -39.52
CA THR A 297 -32.26 14.58 -38.27
C THR A 297 -32.39 13.49 -37.22
N THR A 298 -31.26 12.94 -36.79
CA THR A 298 -31.19 11.87 -35.79
C THR A 298 -30.74 12.46 -34.46
N THR A 299 -31.63 12.48 -33.48
CA THR A 299 -31.32 12.87 -32.10
C THR A 299 -31.03 11.63 -31.26
N THR A 300 -29.95 11.66 -30.49
CA THR A 300 -29.50 10.52 -29.70
C THR A 300 -29.21 10.93 -28.27
N GLU A 301 -29.71 10.15 -27.31
CA GLU A 301 -29.51 10.35 -25.87
C GLU A 301 -28.91 9.10 -25.23
N PHE A 302 -27.84 9.30 -24.47
CA PHE A 302 -27.22 8.30 -23.62
C PHE A 302 -27.14 8.81 -22.18
N ALA A 303 -27.89 8.19 -21.28
CA ALA A 303 -27.83 8.48 -19.85
C ALA A 303 -27.57 7.20 -19.05
N TYR A 304 -26.54 7.22 -18.20
CA TYR A 304 -26.18 6.05 -17.41
C TYR A 304 -25.90 6.43 -15.97
N SER A 305 -26.34 5.58 -15.03
CA SER A 305 -25.94 5.62 -13.63
C SER A 305 -25.20 4.34 -13.27
N TYR A 306 -24.08 4.46 -12.57
CA TYR A 306 -23.22 3.35 -12.18
C TYR A 306 -23.03 3.27 -10.68
N ILE A 307 -22.96 2.04 -10.17
CA ILE A 307 -22.31 1.74 -8.91
C ILE A 307 -20.95 1.11 -9.23
N LYS A 308 -19.89 1.71 -8.68
CA LYS A 308 -18.50 1.39 -9.00
C LYS A 308 -17.77 0.91 -7.76
N LEU A 309 -16.94 -0.11 -7.94
CA LEU A 309 -15.90 -0.50 -7.00
C LEU A 309 -14.57 0.03 -7.52
N ASN A 310 -14.06 1.07 -6.88
CA ASN A 310 -12.75 1.64 -7.20
C ASN A 310 -11.70 1.08 -6.23
N THR A 311 -10.51 0.75 -6.73
CA THR A 311 -9.37 0.37 -5.90
C THR A 311 -8.16 1.18 -6.33
N LEU A 312 -7.66 2.03 -5.44
CA LEU A 312 -6.56 2.94 -5.70
C LEU A 312 -5.39 2.66 -4.75
N VAL A 313 -4.18 2.70 -5.29
CA VAL A 313 -2.97 2.80 -4.48
C VAL A 313 -2.67 4.28 -4.29
N ARG A 314 -2.49 4.70 -3.04
CA ARG A 314 -2.29 6.10 -2.65
C ARG A 314 -0.93 6.29 -1.98
N LEU A 315 -0.22 7.32 -2.42
CA LEU A 315 1.04 7.79 -1.84
C LEU A 315 0.82 9.15 -1.20
N LYS A 316 1.02 9.26 0.11
CA LYS A 316 0.83 10.46 0.94
C LYS A 316 2.17 11.10 1.28
N TYR A 317 2.21 12.42 1.29
CA TYR A 317 3.37 13.21 1.71
C TYR A 317 2.92 14.31 2.70
N PRO A 318 3.51 14.38 3.90
CA PRO A 318 3.17 15.40 4.89
C PRO A 318 3.72 16.77 4.47
N VAL A 319 2.88 17.81 4.54
CA VAL A 319 3.24 19.22 4.33
C VAL A 319 2.66 20.02 5.48
N GLY A 320 3.46 20.31 6.51
CA GLY A 320 2.96 20.93 7.74
C GLY A 320 1.89 20.06 8.41
N ASN A 321 0.68 20.60 8.57
CA ASN A 321 -0.46 19.92 9.20
C ASN A 321 -1.43 19.25 8.21
N MET A 322 -1.03 19.14 6.94
CA MET A 322 -1.82 18.50 5.88
C MET A 322 -1.02 17.40 5.20
N PHE A 323 -1.71 16.50 4.51
CA PHE A 323 -1.10 15.54 3.59
C PHE A 323 -1.50 15.90 2.17
N ILE A 324 -0.54 15.99 1.27
CA ILE A 324 -0.82 15.90 -0.17
C ILE A 324 -0.71 14.44 -0.57
N TYR A 325 -1.49 14.01 -1.55
CA TYR A 325 -1.40 12.65 -2.06
C TYR A 325 -1.60 12.58 -3.56
N VAL A 326 -1.02 11.53 -4.14
CA VAL A 326 -1.29 11.06 -5.49
C VAL A 326 -1.82 9.64 -5.41
N ASN A 327 -2.74 9.29 -6.29
CA ASN A 327 -3.29 7.96 -6.35
C ASN A 327 -3.49 7.49 -7.80
N ALA A 328 -3.41 6.19 -7.99
CA ALA A 328 -3.71 5.55 -9.26
C ALA A 328 -4.40 4.21 -8.99
N GLY A 329 -5.33 3.82 -9.86
CA GLY A 329 -6.16 2.67 -9.59
C GLY A 329 -7.00 2.21 -10.76
N VAL A 330 -7.89 1.27 -10.44
CA VAL A 330 -8.86 0.71 -11.39
C VAL A 330 -10.28 0.94 -10.89
N SER A 331 -11.19 1.12 -11.83
CA SER A 331 -12.63 1.26 -11.60
C SER A 331 -13.36 0.08 -12.23
N ASN A 332 -14.33 -0.47 -11.49
CA ASN A 332 -15.20 -1.55 -11.94
C ASN A 332 -16.65 -1.13 -11.68
N GLY A 333 -17.35 -0.67 -12.72
CA GLY A 333 -18.70 -0.12 -12.63
C GLY A 333 -19.75 -1.02 -13.23
N PHE A 334 -20.87 -1.21 -12.53
CA PHE A 334 -22.09 -1.80 -13.09
C PHE A 334 -23.15 -0.73 -13.24
N SER A 335 -23.75 -0.63 -14.43
CA SER A 335 -24.85 0.29 -14.70
C SER A 335 -26.11 -0.19 -13.98
N ILE A 336 -26.71 0.69 -13.19
CA ILE A 336 -27.97 0.46 -12.50
C ILE A 336 -29.15 1.17 -13.19
N SER A 337 -28.87 2.08 -14.11
CA SER A 337 -29.84 2.76 -14.97
C SER A 337 -29.22 3.01 -16.33
N GLU A 338 -30.01 2.85 -17.38
CA GLU A 338 -29.64 3.07 -18.79
C GLU A 338 -30.79 3.79 -19.51
N THR A 339 -30.44 4.89 -20.18
CA THR A 339 -31.17 5.51 -21.29
C THR A 339 -30.30 5.37 -22.52
N ASN A 340 -30.88 4.79 -23.57
CA ASN A 340 -30.25 4.59 -24.87
C ASN A 340 -31.36 4.78 -25.89
N TYR A 341 -31.51 6.03 -26.31
CA TYR A 341 -32.66 6.49 -27.08
C TYR A 341 -32.21 7.14 -28.38
N LEU A 342 -32.96 6.88 -29.44
CA LEU A 342 -32.80 7.48 -30.74
C LEU A 342 -34.17 7.93 -31.25
N LYS A 343 -34.18 9.13 -31.82
CA LYS A 343 -35.30 9.68 -32.56
C LYS A 343 -34.80 10.18 -33.91
N GLU A 344 -35.32 9.62 -34.98
CA GLU A 344 -35.04 10.05 -36.34
C GLU A 344 -36.26 10.77 -36.93
N GLU A 345 -36.04 12.01 -37.38
CA GLU A 345 -37.04 12.82 -38.08
C GLU A 345 -36.65 12.94 -39.56
N ILE A 346 -37.42 12.29 -40.44
CA ILE A 346 -37.20 12.28 -41.88
C ILE A 346 -38.17 13.25 -42.54
N VAL A 347 -37.62 14.25 -43.22
CA VAL A 347 -38.39 15.21 -44.02
C VAL A 347 -38.22 14.89 -45.50
N PHE A 348 -39.32 14.60 -46.20
CA PHE A 348 -39.32 14.33 -47.64
C PHE A 348 -40.49 15.03 -48.34
N ASN A 349 -40.20 15.97 -49.24
CA ASN A 349 -41.20 16.75 -49.99
C ASN A 349 -42.35 17.30 -49.10
N SER A 350 -42.01 17.88 -47.94
CA SER A 350 -42.94 18.42 -46.91
C SER A 350 -43.71 17.38 -46.08
N ARG A 351 -43.40 16.09 -46.19
CA ARG A 351 -43.89 15.06 -45.26
C ARG A 351 -42.84 14.84 -44.17
N VAL A 352 -43.30 14.74 -42.93
CA VAL A 352 -42.46 14.42 -41.77
C VAL A 352 -42.82 13.01 -41.32
N SER A 353 -41.80 12.16 -41.18
CA SER A 353 -41.90 10.83 -40.58
C SER A 353 -40.99 10.79 -39.36
N ILE A 354 -41.49 10.23 -38.25
CA ILE A 354 -40.72 10.09 -37.01
C ILE A 354 -40.55 8.61 -36.72
N VAL A 355 -39.31 8.20 -36.47
CA VAL A 355 -38.95 6.84 -36.03
C VAL A 355 -38.26 6.96 -34.68
N GLU A 356 -38.71 6.19 -33.69
CA GLU A 356 -38.12 6.16 -32.35
C GLU A 356 -37.65 4.75 -32.01
N GLY A 357 -36.57 4.67 -31.24
CA GLY A 357 -35.99 3.39 -30.85
C GLY A 357 -34.76 3.55 -29.97
N ARG A 358 -33.87 2.55 -30.03
CA ARG A 358 -32.58 2.58 -29.35
C ARG A 358 -31.50 3.07 -30.30
N ALA A 359 -30.62 3.95 -29.84
CA ALA A 359 -29.44 4.38 -30.60
C ALA A 359 -28.48 3.21 -30.85
N LEU A 360 -28.33 2.34 -29.86
CA LEU A 360 -27.58 1.09 -29.99
C LEU A 360 -28.48 -0.11 -29.66
N PRO A 361 -28.58 -1.14 -30.52
CA PRO A 361 -29.35 -2.33 -30.19
C PRO A 361 -28.87 -3.03 -28.92
N LEU A 362 -27.56 -3.05 -28.69
CA LEU A 362 -26.91 -3.62 -27.52
C LEU A 362 -25.86 -2.68 -26.92
N THR A 363 -25.85 -2.58 -25.60
CA THR A 363 -24.93 -1.76 -24.82
C THR A 363 -24.27 -2.58 -23.72
N ARG A 364 -23.11 -2.10 -23.26
CA ARG A 364 -22.31 -2.70 -22.19
C ARG A 364 -22.74 -2.12 -20.85
N ASN A 365 -23.22 -2.99 -19.97
CA ASN A 365 -23.64 -2.65 -18.61
C ASN A 365 -22.47 -2.62 -17.61
N TYR A 366 -21.33 -3.23 -17.95
CA TYR A 366 -20.13 -3.24 -17.12
C TYR A 366 -19.04 -2.35 -17.72
N GLU A 367 -18.65 -1.32 -16.99
CA GLU A 367 -17.60 -0.37 -17.38
C GLU A 367 -16.34 -0.62 -16.57
N GLN A 368 -15.21 -0.80 -17.26
CA GLN A 368 -13.90 -0.86 -16.63
C GLN A 368 -13.19 0.45 -16.89
N GLY A 369 -12.41 0.93 -15.92
CA GLY A 369 -11.65 2.15 -16.09
C GLY A 369 -10.34 2.18 -15.33
N VAL A 370 -9.48 3.10 -15.73
CA VAL A 370 -8.26 3.48 -15.00
C VAL A 370 -8.46 4.85 -14.37
N LEU A 371 -7.99 4.99 -13.14
CA LEU A 371 -8.15 6.19 -12.32
C LEU A 371 -6.78 6.79 -12.01
N PHE A 372 -6.67 8.12 -12.13
CA PHE A 372 -5.51 8.88 -11.68
C PHE A 372 -5.97 10.15 -10.97
N GLY A 373 -5.51 10.35 -9.74
CA GLY A 373 -5.96 11.46 -8.92
C GLY A 373 -4.85 12.08 -8.08
N THR A 374 -5.06 13.33 -7.71
CA THR A 374 -4.28 14.02 -6.69
C THR A 374 -5.23 14.72 -5.74
N GLY A 375 -4.85 14.75 -4.47
CA GLY A 375 -5.68 15.39 -3.47
C GLY A 375 -4.88 15.84 -2.26
N LEU A 376 -5.62 16.44 -1.33
CA LEU A 376 -5.10 16.91 -0.07
C LEU A 376 -6.02 16.44 1.06
N THR A 377 -5.44 16.20 2.23
CA THR A 377 -6.15 15.85 3.46
C THR A 377 -5.72 16.79 4.56
N TYR A 378 -6.70 17.40 5.22
CA TYR A 378 -6.51 18.21 6.42
C TYR A 378 -7.44 17.71 7.52
N LYS A 379 -6.85 17.12 8.57
CA LYS A 379 -7.59 16.45 9.66
C LYS A 379 -8.56 15.38 9.13
N ARG A 380 -9.85 15.66 9.16
CA ARG A 380 -10.93 14.77 8.71
C ARG A 380 -11.43 15.08 7.31
N TYR A 381 -11.01 16.19 6.72
CA TYR A 381 -11.49 16.65 5.41
C TYR A 381 -10.47 16.31 4.33
N SER A 382 -10.95 15.97 3.14
CA SER A 382 -10.11 15.84 1.95
C SER A 382 -10.73 16.52 0.75
N PHE A 383 -9.88 16.93 -0.18
CA PHE A 383 -10.27 17.39 -1.51
C PHE A 383 -9.46 16.63 -2.54
N GLU A 384 -10.10 16.07 -3.57
CA GLU A 384 -9.47 15.28 -4.62
C GLU A 384 -9.95 15.74 -6.00
N VAL A 385 -9.01 15.88 -6.91
CA VAL A 385 -9.27 15.99 -8.35
C VAL A 385 -8.77 14.72 -9.01
N ARG A 386 -9.64 14.07 -9.78
CA ARG A 386 -9.36 12.75 -10.35
C ARG A 386 -9.91 12.62 -11.76
N THR A 387 -9.18 11.91 -12.60
CA THR A 387 -9.60 11.51 -13.93
C THR A 387 -9.86 10.01 -13.97
N GLU A 388 -10.98 9.62 -14.58
CA GLU A 388 -11.30 8.25 -14.94
C GLU A 388 -11.34 8.13 -16.47
N ILE A 389 -10.66 7.14 -17.03
CA ILE A 389 -10.79 6.76 -18.44
C ILE A 389 -11.41 5.37 -18.48
N GLY A 390 -12.66 5.29 -18.93
CA GLY A 390 -13.48 4.09 -18.95
C GLY A 390 -13.74 3.54 -20.34
N THR A 391 -14.04 2.25 -20.43
CA THR A 391 -14.32 1.51 -21.68
C THR A 391 -15.65 1.89 -22.36
N GLY A 392 -16.46 2.75 -21.75
CA GLY A 392 -17.72 3.22 -22.32
C GLY A 392 -18.78 2.13 -22.50
N ILE A 393 -19.75 2.42 -23.37
CA ILE A 393 -21.02 1.68 -23.46
C ILE A 393 -21.14 0.76 -24.67
N SER A 394 -20.24 0.84 -25.65
CA SER A 394 -20.35 0.00 -26.85
C SER A 394 -19.96 -1.44 -26.56
N LYS A 395 -20.75 -2.40 -27.08
CA LYS A 395 -20.40 -3.83 -27.12
C LYS A 395 -19.76 -4.26 -28.45
N TYR A 396 -19.78 -3.40 -29.45
CA TYR A 396 -19.37 -3.73 -30.80
C TYR A 396 -17.86 -3.57 -30.98
N ILE A 397 -17.27 -4.42 -31.82
CA ILE A 397 -15.84 -4.34 -32.17
C ILE A 397 -15.59 -3.14 -33.10
N GLU A 398 -16.51 -2.87 -34.01
CA GLU A 398 -16.40 -1.82 -35.04
C GLU A 398 -16.87 -0.44 -34.56
N LEU A 399 -17.38 -0.34 -33.33
CA LEU A 399 -17.74 0.91 -32.66
C LEU A 399 -17.04 0.98 -31.30
N SER A 400 -15.92 1.70 -31.25
CA SER A 400 -15.27 2.02 -29.99
C SER A 400 -16.08 3.05 -29.21
N SER A 401 -16.10 2.88 -27.88
CA SER A 401 -16.68 3.83 -26.94
C SER A 401 -15.67 4.13 -25.86
N THR A 402 -15.56 5.39 -25.45
CA THR A 402 -14.70 5.80 -24.35
C THR A 402 -15.41 6.85 -23.53
N THR A 403 -15.50 6.62 -22.22
CA THR A 403 -15.98 7.62 -21.27
C THR A 403 -14.78 8.24 -20.57
N THR A 404 -14.64 9.55 -20.59
CA THR A 404 -13.65 10.25 -19.76
C THR A 404 -14.39 11.07 -18.72
N ARG A 405 -14.02 10.91 -17.44
CA ARG A 405 -14.63 11.65 -16.33
C ARG A 405 -13.58 12.45 -15.60
N PHE A 406 -13.83 13.74 -15.41
CA PHE A 406 -13.09 14.61 -14.50
C PHE A 406 -13.94 14.86 -13.26
N GLN A 407 -13.43 14.45 -12.11
CA GLN A 407 -14.15 14.45 -10.83
C GLN A 407 -13.51 15.44 -9.86
N PHE A 408 -14.36 16.20 -9.18
CA PHE A 408 -14.00 17.06 -8.06
C PHE A 408 -14.72 16.55 -6.82
N LEU A 409 -13.97 16.04 -5.85
CA LEU A 409 -14.51 15.29 -4.72
C LEU A 409 -14.09 15.94 -3.41
N LEU A 410 -15.05 16.13 -2.52
CA LEU A 410 -14.84 16.43 -1.11
C LEU A 410 -15.04 15.14 -0.31
N GLY A 411 -14.12 14.88 0.62
CA GLY A 411 -14.19 13.72 1.50
C GLY A 411 -14.26 14.11 2.97
N TYR A 412 -14.94 13.26 3.74
CA TYR A 412 -14.97 13.35 5.19
C TYR A 412 -14.69 11.97 5.80
N LYS A 413 -13.66 11.90 6.65
CA LYS A 413 -13.30 10.74 7.45
C LYS A 413 -14.03 10.77 8.79
N PHE A 414 -14.69 9.66 9.15
CA PHE A 414 -15.49 9.53 10.37
C PHE A 414 -14.65 9.53 11.65
#